data_AF-A0A537FF54-F1
#
_entry.id   AF-A0A537FF54-F1
#
_cell.length_a   1.000
_cell.length_b   1.000
_cell.length_c   1.000
_cell.angle_alpha   90.00
_cell.angle_beta   90.00
_cell.angle_gamma   90.00
#
_symmetry.space_group_name_H-M   'P 1'
#
loop_
_entity.id
_entity.type
_entity.pdbx_description
1 polymer ?
#
loop_
_entity_poly.entity_id
_entity_poly.type
_entity_poly.pdbx_seq_one_letter_code
_entity_poly.pdbx_strand_id
1 'polypeptide(L)'
;EVQKGKYVTITQKELERLEIRSGRLVEIFQFVDADKLDPIYFDSSYYLVPDENGEKPYFLMLEALEQEGKVAVGRVVMHEKEHLVALRPYEGAILMETLHYADEIRSPKDLPELKKAPEVEKEELELAGQLIKIMKKPFAFKEYRDTYQESLMKLVEAKMKGQEEVVELRVPEIRPTKNLMEALRASIKTHERR
;
A
#
# COMPACT_ATOMS: atom_id res chain seq x y z
N GLU A 1 3.80 19.38 20.03
CA GLU A 1 3.69 19.58 21.49
C GLU A 1 4.72 18.68 22.14
N VAL A 2 5.73 19.24 22.82
CA VAL A 2 6.89 18.44 23.32
C VAL A 2 6.58 17.85 24.70
N GLN A 3 5.64 18.47 25.42
CA GLN A 3 4.98 18.04 26.66
C GLN A 3 3.63 18.76 26.75
N LYS A 4 2.67 18.23 27.51
CA LYS A 4 1.34 18.82 27.70
C LYS A 4 1.45 20.32 28.04
N GLY A 5 1.01 21.20 27.14
CA GLY A 5 1.05 22.66 27.32
C GLY A 5 2.38 23.37 27.01
N LYS A 6 3.38 22.67 26.42
CA LYS A 6 4.62 23.29 25.90
C LYS A 6 4.67 23.20 24.38
N TYR A 7 4.48 24.36 23.74
CA TYR A 7 4.65 24.53 22.30
C TYR A 7 6.03 25.16 22.04
N VAL A 8 6.79 24.57 21.13
CA VAL A 8 7.99 25.17 20.58
C VAL A 8 7.59 25.72 19.21
N THR A 9 7.70 27.04 19.03
CA THR A 9 7.45 27.69 17.76
C THR A 9 8.74 27.60 16.93
N ILE A 10 8.68 26.85 15.84
CA ILE A 10 9.76 26.76 14.87
C ILE A 10 9.45 27.74 13.75
N THR A 11 10.34 28.68 13.50
CA THR A 11 10.23 29.65 12.41
C THR A 11 10.73 29.04 11.10
N GLN A 12 10.21 29.52 9.96
CA GLN A 12 10.65 29.06 8.64
C GLN A 12 12.15 29.27 8.43
N LYS A 13 12.72 30.36 8.97
CA LYS A 13 14.16 30.62 8.97
C LYS A 13 14.99 29.63 9.79
N GLU A 14 14.40 29.01 10.83
CA GLU A 14 15.07 27.95 11.61
C GLU A 14 15.05 26.62 10.86
N LEU A 15 13.98 26.34 10.10
CA LEU A 15 13.92 25.18 9.20
C LEU A 15 14.90 25.31 8.03
N GLU A 16 15.02 26.50 7.43
CA GLU A 16 15.96 26.79 6.33
C GLU A 16 17.44 26.65 6.75
N ARG A 17 17.75 26.71 8.06
CA ARG A 17 19.09 26.47 8.61
C ARG A 17 19.43 24.99 8.81
N LEU A 18 18.44 24.10 8.68
CA LEU A 18 18.72 22.68 8.61
C LEU A 18 19.39 22.45 7.25
N GLU A 19 20.70 22.20 7.27
CA GLU A 19 21.47 21.85 6.07
C GLU A 19 21.05 20.45 5.57
N ILE A 20 19.85 20.36 5.00
CA ILE A 20 19.46 19.19 4.21
C ILE A 20 20.26 19.33 2.92
N ARG A 21 21.37 18.60 2.82
CA ARG A 21 22.22 18.57 1.63
C ARG A 21 21.38 18.11 0.45
N SER A 22 20.90 19.06 -0.35
CA SER A 22 20.14 18.77 -1.55
C SER A 22 21.04 18.02 -2.52
N GLY A 23 20.79 16.74 -2.70
CA GLY A 23 21.42 15.91 -3.71
C GLY A 23 20.35 15.15 -4.46
N ARG A 24 20.42 15.16 -5.80
CA ARG A 24 19.62 14.27 -6.66
C ARG A 24 20.16 12.83 -6.69
N LEU A 25 21.09 12.52 -5.79
CA LEU A 25 21.76 11.23 -5.72
C LEU A 25 21.08 10.38 -4.66
N VAL A 26 20.87 9.11 -4.99
CA VAL A 26 20.47 8.11 -4.01
C VAL A 26 21.75 7.58 -3.35
N GLU A 27 21.87 7.78 -2.05
CA GLU A 27 22.97 7.21 -1.26
C GLU A 27 22.56 5.83 -0.76
N ILE A 28 23.19 4.78 -1.30
CA ILE A 28 22.93 3.39 -0.90
C ILE A 28 23.86 3.03 0.26
N PHE A 29 23.31 2.43 1.33
CA PHE A 29 24.09 2.00 2.49
C PHE A 29 23.97 0.52 2.81
N GLN A 30 22.98 -0.20 2.24
CA GLN A 30 22.85 -1.65 2.44
C GLN A 30 22.10 -2.34 1.29
N PHE A 31 22.27 -3.65 1.19
CA PHE A 31 21.52 -4.54 0.32
C PHE A 31 20.84 -5.62 1.15
N VAL A 32 19.55 -5.87 0.93
CA VAL A 32 18.74 -6.81 1.71
C VAL A 32 17.94 -7.73 0.80
N ASP A 33 17.47 -8.85 1.35
CA ASP A 33 16.48 -9.68 0.68
C ASP A 33 15.12 -8.97 0.64
N ALA A 34 14.39 -9.11 -0.47
CA ALA A 34 13.10 -8.43 -0.65
C ALA A 34 12.06 -8.83 0.43
N ASP A 35 12.15 -10.05 0.96
CA ASP A 35 11.24 -10.56 2.00
C ASP A 35 11.46 -9.92 3.39
N LYS A 36 12.57 -9.17 3.58
CA LYS A 36 12.84 -8.43 4.82
C LYS A 36 12.14 -7.09 4.88
N LEU A 37 11.69 -6.57 3.75
CA LEU A 37 10.93 -5.33 3.69
C LEU A 37 9.44 -5.68 3.68
N ASP A 38 8.81 -5.60 4.85
CA ASP A 38 7.37 -5.79 4.96
C ASP A 38 6.64 -4.72 4.13
N PRO A 39 5.61 -5.08 3.33
CA PRO A 39 4.83 -4.14 2.55
C PRO A 39 4.30 -2.93 3.33
N ILE A 40 4.12 -3.03 4.66
CA ILE A 40 3.70 -1.92 5.52
C ILE A 40 4.66 -0.73 5.52
N TYR A 41 5.93 -0.93 5.17
CA TYR A 41 6.92 0.14 5.09
C TYR A 41 6.83 0.94 3.79
N PHE A 42 6.18 0.44 2.72
CA PHE A 42 6.20 1.09 1.42
C PHE A 42 5.13 2.19 1.31
N ASP A 43 5.50 3.32 0.67
CA ASP A 43 4.62 4.47 0.47
C ASP A 43 4.39 4.76 -1.03
N SER A 44 5.37 5.38 -1.70
CA SER A 44 5.23 5.86 -3.08
C SER A 44 6.30 5.27 -4.01
N SER A 45 5.90 4.91 -5.23
CA SER A 45 6.79 4.30 -6.23
C SER A 45 7.19 5.26 -7.35
N TYR A 46 8.47 5.24 -7.73
CA TYR A 46 9.09 6.09 -8.75
C TYR A 46 10.00 5.25 -9.66
N TYR A 47 9.95 5.49 -10.97
CA TYR A 47 10.94 4.93 -11.88
C TYR A 47 12.19 5.80 -11.88
N LEU A 48 13.34 5.18 -11.67
CA LEU A 48 14.62 5.86 -11.88
C LEU A 48 15.02 5.76 -13.34
N VAL A 49 15.62 6.84 -13.83
CA VAL A 49 16.23 6.91 -15.15
C VAL A 49 17.67 7.38 -14.99
N PRO A 50 18.60 6.89 -15.82
CA PRO A 50 19.97 7.38 -15.79
C PRO A 50 20.02 8.86 -16.21
N ASP A 51 20.86 9.63 -15.53
CA ASP A 51 21.30 10.95 -16.02
C ASP A 51 22.23 10.78 -17.23
N GLU A 52 22.52 11.88 -17.93
CA GLU A 52 23.44 11.92 -19.06
C GLU A 52 24.83 11.40 -18.66
N ASN A 53 25.34 10.36 -19.35
CA ASN A 53 26.57 9.61 -19.03
C ASN A 53 26.47 8.65 -17.82
N GLY A 54 25.28 8.48 -17.23
CA GLY A 54 25.00 7.57 -16.11
C GLY A 54 24.45 6.20 -16.53
N GLU A 55 24.33 5.92 -17.83
CA GLU A 55 23.64 4.73 -18.35
C GLU A 55 24.36 3.44 -17.94
N LYS A 56 25.68 3.39 -18.12
CA LYS A 56 26.48 2.21 -17.78
C LYS A 56 26.38 1.83 -16.28
N PRO A 57 26.63 2.73 -15.32
CA PRO A 57 26.48 2.38 -13.90
C PRO A 57 25.03 2.07 -13.52
N TYR A 58 24.04 2.73 -14.13
CA TYR A 58 22.62 2.41 -13.91
C TYR A 58 22.28 0.98 -14.33
N PHE A 59 22.61 0.58 -15.57
CA PHE A 59 22.29 -0.76 -16.06
C PHE A 59 23.13 -1.84 -15.36
N LEU A 60 24.36 -1.53 -14.97
CA LEU A 60 25.17 -2.44 -14.15
C LEU A 60 24.51 -2.70 -12.79
N MET A 61 24.00 -1.65 -12.13
CA MET A 61 23.29 -1.79 -10.86
C MET A 61 21.99 -2.59 -11.04
N LEU A 62 21.22 -2.29 -12.08
CA LEU A 62 19.99 -3.02 -12.41
C LEU A 62 20.28 -4.52 -12.56
N GLU A 63 21.24 -4.87 -13.41
CA GLU A 63 21.61 -6.26 -13.67
C GLU A 63 22.16 -6.95 -12.41
N ALA A 64 22.97 -6.25 -11.61
CA ALA A 64 23.47 -6.79 -10.34
C ALA A 64 22.34 -7.09 -9.34
N LEU A 65 21.36 -6.20 -9.20
CA LEU A 65 20.20 -6.45 -8.33
C LEU A 65 19.34 -7.60 -8.84
N GLU A 66 19.15 -7.73 -10.16
CA GLU A 66 18.41 -8.85 -10.77
C GLU A 66 19.10 -10.19 -10.53
N GLN A 67 20.42 -10.26 -10.75
CA GLN A 67 21.19 -11.49 -10.59
C GLN A 67 21.25 -11.94 -9.13
N GLU A 68 21.43 -11.00 -8.20
CA GLU A 68 21.56 -11.32 -6.77
C GLU A 68 20.20 -11.45 -6.06
N GLY A 69 19.10 -11.05 -6.70
CA GLY A 69 17.77 -11.05 -6.11
C GLY A 69 17.67 -10.14 -4.88
N LYS A 70 18.40 -9.02 -4.88
CA LYS A 70 18.49 -8.10 -3.74
C LYS A 70 17.72 -6.80 -3.98
N VAL A 71 17.43 -6.12 -2.89
CA VAL A 71 16.93 -4.74 -2.85
C VAL A 71 17.99 -3.87 -2.21
N ALA A 72 18.35 -2.76 -2.86
CA ALA A 72 19.24 -1.78 -2.23
C ALA A 72 18.42 -0.82 -1.37
N VAL A 73 18.87 -0.54 -0.15
CA VAL A 73 18.26 0.44 0.74
C VAL A 73 19.20 1.63 0.87
N GLY A 74 18.61 2.80 0.75
CA GLY A 74 19.34 4.05 0.69
C GLY A 74 18.52 5.22 1.18
N ARG A 75 19.04 6.42 0.93
CA ARG A 75 18.37 7.68 1.19
C ARG A 75 18.47 8.62 0.01
N VAL A 76 17.47 9.47 -0.14
CA VAL A 76 17.43 10.50 -1.18
C VAL A 76 16.75 11.75 -0.63
N VAL A 77 17.16 12.93 -1.11
CA VAL A 77 16.48 14.18 -0.79
C VAL A 77 15.50 14.53 -1.90
N MET A 78 14.21 14.54 -1.58
CA MET A 78 13.12 14.90 -2.49
C MET A 78 12.14 15.83 -1.78
N HIS A 79 11.70 16.87 -2.49
CA HIS A 79 10.77 17.88 -1.95
C HIS A 79 11.24 18.45 -0.60
N GLU A 80 12.52 18.83 -0.53
CA GLU A 80 13.16 19.41 0.67
C GLU A 80 13.16 18.50 1.90
N LYS A 81 12.96 17.18 1.73
CA LYS A 81 12.99 16.18 2.79
C LYS A 81 13.87 15.00 2.42
N GLU A 82 14.56 14.43 3.40
CA GLU A 82 15.25 13.15 3.25
C GLU A 82 14.24 12.01 3.38
N HIS A 83 14.27 11.07 2.44
CA HIS A 83 13.43 9.87 2.43
C HIS A 83 14.31 8.64 2.50
N LEU A 84 13.89 7.67 3.32
CA LEU A 84 14.39 6.30 3.24
C LEU A 84 13.81 5.66 1.98
N VAL A 85 14.62 4.93 1.20
CA VAL A 85 14.16 4.34 -0.06
C VAL A 85 14.65 2.91 -0.24
N ALA A 86 13.83 2.12 -0.94
CA ALA A 86 14.18 0.81 -1.48
C ALA A 86 14.31 0.91 -3.01
N LEU A 87 15.35 0.28 -3.57
CA LEU A 87 15.62 0.19 -4.99
C LEU A 87 15.58 -1.28 -5.42
N ARG A 88 14.70 -1.61 -6.36
CA ARG A 88 14.57 -2.97 -6.88
C ARG A 88 14.40 -3.00 -8.39
N PRO A 89 14.82 -4.09 -9.06
CA PRO A 89 14.54 -4.28 -10.46
C PRO A 89 13.04 -4.51 -10.68
N TYR A 90 12.49 -3.86 -11.70
CA TYR A 90 11.10 -4.01 -12.12
C TYR A 90 10.97 -3.72 -13.61
N GLU A 91 10.52 -4.72 -14.38
CA GLU A 91 10.25 -4.59 -15.82
C GLU A 91 11.39 -3.92 -16.65
N GLY A 92 12.65 -4.20 -16.30
CA GLY A 92 13.83 -3.65 -17.00
C GLY A 92 14.23 -2.23 -16.57
N ALA A 93 13.67 -1.72 -15.46
CA ALA A 93 14.06 -0.48 -14.83
C ALA A 93 14.31 -0.68 -13.33
N ILE A 94 14.95 0.31 -12.69
CA ILE A 94 15.03 0.38 -11.23
C ILE A 94 13.81 1.13 -10.73
N LEU A 95 12.97 0.43 -9.97
CA LEU A 95 11.90 1.04 -9.20
C LEU A 95 12.45 1.48 -7.84
N MET A 96 12.30 2.77 -7.55
CA MET A 96 12.56 3.35 -6.24
C MET A 96 11.24 3.53 -5.50
N GLU A 97 11.15 2.99 -4.30
CA GLU A 97 9.99 3.14 -3.44
C GLU A 97 10.40 3.88 -2.16
N THR A 98 9.67 4.93 -1.80
CA THR A 98 9.83 5.59 -0.50
C THR A 98 9.34 4.69 0.61
N LEU A 99 10.04 4.75 1.75
CA LEU A 99 9.75 3.94 2.91
C LEU A 99 9.33 4.83 4.08
N HIS A 100 8.28 4.42 4.79
CA HIS A 100 7.95 4.93 6.10
C HIS A 100 9.03 4.54 7.11
N TYR A 101 9.37 5.47 8.00
CA TYR A 101 10.13 5.16 9.20
C TYR A 101 9.29 4.34 10.17
N ALA A 102 9.96 3.57 11.02
CA ALA A 102 9.28 2.65 11.95
C ALA A 102 8.33 3.37 12.93
N ASP A 103 8.60 4.64 13.26
CA ASP A 103 7.76 5.48 14.13
C ASP A 103 6.55 6.10 13.41
N GLU A 104 6.55 6.11 12.08
CA GLU A 104 5.38 6.50 11.27
C GLU A 104 4.35 5.38 11.16
N ILE A 105 4.75 4.15 11.49
CA ILE A 105 3.90 2.97 11.40
C ILE A 105 3.21 2.72 12.75
N ARG A 106 1.88 2.80 12.73
CA ARG A 106 1.06 2.55 13.93
C ARG A 106 1.10 1.07 14.31
N SER A 107 1.41 0.77 15.56
CA SER A 107 1.40 -0.60 16.06
C SER A 107 -0.03 -1.13 16.24
N PRO A 108 -0.31 -2.41 15.94
CA PRO A 108 -1.56 -3.05 16.36
C PRO A 108 -1.78 -3.00 17.89
N LYS A 109 -0.71 -2.86 18.69
CA LYS A 109 -0.80 -2.73 20.16
C LYS A 109 -1.42 -1.41 20.60
N ASP A 110 -1.40 -0.39 19.74
CA ASP A 110 -1.95 0.94 20.01
C ASP A 110 -3.41 1.08 19.52
N LEU A 111 -4.05 -0.04 19.18
CA LEU A 111 -5.46 -0.13 18.77
C LEU A 111 -6.31 -0.60 19.96
N PRO A 112 -6.96 0.32 20.71
CA PRO A 112 -7.78 -0.06 21.88
C PRO A 112 -8.98 -0.94 21.51
N GLU A 113 -9.42 -0.92 20.25
CA GLU A 113 -10.48 -1.75 19.71
C GLU A 113 -10.04 -3.23 19.57
N LEU A 114 -8.74 -3.47 19.35
CA LEU A 114 -8.16 -4.79 19.19
C LEU A 114 -7.90 -5.42 20.58
N LYS A 115 -9.00 -5.86 21.22
CA LYS A 115 -8.99 -6.53 22.53
C LYS A 115 -8.41 -7.95 22.44
N LYS A 116 -8.29 -8.62 23.60
CA LYS A 116 -7.91 -10.03 23.69
C LYS A 116 -8.76 -10.88 22.75
N ALA A 117 -8.11 -11.69 21.91
CA ALA A 117 -8.78 -12.57 20.98
C ALA A 117 -9.72 -13.54 21.74
N PRO A 118 -10.96 -13.73 21.28
CA PRO A 118 -11.82 -14.79 21.79
C PRO A 118 -11.22 -16.16 21.45
N GLU A 119 -11.63 -17.18 22.18
CA GLU A 119 -11.34 -18.57 21.79
C GLU A 119 -12.07 -18.88 20.49
N VAL A 120 -11.37 -19.53 19.56
CA VAL A 120 -11.90 -19.90 18.25
C VAL A 120 -12.12 -21.41 18.25
N GLU A 121 -13.35 -21.85 17.99
CA GLU A 121 -13.66 -23.28 17.97
C GLU A 121 -13.09 -23.93 16.70
N LYS A 122 -12.66 -25.18 16.83
CA LYS A 122 -12.04 -25.93 15.71
C LYS A 122 -13.00 -26.07 14.52
N GLU A 123 -14.28 -26.32 14.78
CA GLU A 123 -15.30 -26.48 13.73
C GLU A 123 -15.53 -25.19 12.94
N GLU A 124 -15.55 -24.04 13.64
CA GLU A 124 -15.66 -22.72 13.01
C GLU A 124 -14.46 -22.43 12.10
N LEU A 125 -13.26 -22.74 12.58
CA LEU A 125 -12.02 -22.57 11.83
C LEU A 125 -11.97 -23.46 10.58
N GLU A 126 -12.40 -24.73 10.70
CA GLU A 126 -12.47 -25.65 9.57
C GLU A 126 -13.44 -25.16 8.49
N LEU A 127 -14.61 -24.66 8.90
CA LEU A 127 -15.62 -24.14 7.98
C LEU A 127 -15.17 -22.85 7.29
N ALA A 128 -14.54 -21.93 8.03
CA ALA A 128 -13.92 -20.73 7.45
C ALA A 128 -12.82 -21.12 6.44
N GLY A 129 -12.02 -22.14 6.74
CA GLY A 129 -11.01 -22.68 5.82
C GLY A 129 -11.61 -23.25 4.53
N GLN A 130 -12.75 -23.92 4.59
CA GLN A 130 -13.48 -24.38 3.39
C GLN A 130 -13.96 -23.21 2.54
N LEU A 131 -14.53 -22.17 3.16
CA LEU A 131 -14.97 -20.99 2.45
C LEU A 131 -13.83 -20.30 1.69
N ILE A 132 -12.67 -20.14 2.35
CA ILE A 132 -11.45 -19.59 1.71
C ILE A 132 -11.06 -20.40 0.48
N LYS A 133 -11.10 -21.74 0.57
CA LYS A 133 -10.76 -22.63 -0.55
C LYS A 133 -11.72 -22.48 -1.73
N ILE A 134 -13.03 -22.38 -1.46
CA ILE A 134 -14.06 -22.20 -2.49
C ILE A 134 -13.92 -20.84 -3.18
N MET A 135 -13.58 -19.79 -2.42
CA MET A 135 -13.46 -18.43 -2.94
C MET A 135 -12.08 -18.12 -3.52
N LYS A 136 -11.09 -18.99 -3.36
CA LYS A 136 -9.74 -18.82 -3.92
C LYS A 136 -9.80 -18.82 -5.44
N LYS A 137 -9.32 -17.73 -6.06
CA LYS A 137 -9.22 -17.56 -7.51
C LYS A 137 -7.86 -16.97 -7.89
N PRO A 138 -7.40 -17.13 -9.14
CA PRO A 138 -6.24 -16.39 -9.64
C PRO A 138 -6.47 -14.89 -9.49
N PHE A 139 -5.41 -14.17 -9.12
CA PHE A 139 -5.47 -12.73 -8.97
C PHE A 139 -5.05 -12.05 -10.28
N ALA A 140 -5.87 -11.14 -10.79
CA ALA A 140 -5.57 -10.34 -11.98
C ALA A 140 -6.01 -8.89 -11.74
N PHE A 141 -5.05 -7.97 -11.59
CA PHE A 141 -5.32 -6.53 -11.37
C PHE A 141 -6.30 -5.94 -12.40
N LYS A 142 -6.21 -6.39 -13.67
CA LYS A 142 -7.05 -5.91 -14.78
C LYS A 142 -8.56 -6.22 -14.63
N GLU A 143 -8.94 -7.13 -13.74
CA GLU A 143 -10.35 -7.45 -13.48
C GLU A 143 -11.03 -6.42 -12.58
N TYR A 144 -10.24 -5.65 -11.81
CA TYR A 144 -10.76 -4.60 -10.95
C TYR A 144 -10.92 -3.31 -11.75
N ARG A 145 -12.09 -2.69 -11.63
CA ARG A 145 -12.42 -1.42 -12.27
C ARG A 145 -12.78 -0.39 -11.24
N ASP A 146 -12.41 0.86 -11.50
CA ASP A 146 -12.85 2.00 -10.71
C ASP A 146 -14.33 2.28 -11.00
N THR A 147 -15.20 1.63 -10.23
CA THR A 147 -16.65 1.76 -10.36
C THR A 147 -17.14 3.17 -10.07
N TYR A 148 -16.38 3.96 -9.29
CA TYR A 148 -16.69 5.37 -9.05
C TYR A 148 -16.43 6.18 -10.31
N GLN A 149 -15.24 6.03 -10.92
CA GLN A 149 -14.91 6.72 -12.17
C GLN A 149 -15.89 6.34 -13.29
N GLU A 150 -16.24 5.05 -13.42
CA GLU A 150 -17.26 4.62 -14.38
C GLU A 150 -18.63 5.27 -14.11
N SER A 151 -19.07 5.32 -12.84
CA SER A 151 -20.35 5.94 -12.48
C SER A 151 -20.34 7.45 -12.68
N LEU A 152 -19.22 8.12 -12.41
CA LEU A 152 -19.04 9.54 -12.66
C LEU A 152 -19.10 9.84 -14.16
N MET A 153 -18.42 9.05 -15.00
CA MET A 153 -18.49 9.20 -16.46
C MET A 153 -19.91 9.01 -16.98
N LYS A 154 -20.65 8.00 -16.49
CA LYS A 154 -22.07 7.81 -16.82
C LYS A 154 -22.93 9.01 -16.42
N LEU A 155 -22.71 9.58 -15.24
CA LEU A 155 -23.41 10.78 -14.77
C LEU A 155 -23.10 11.99 -15.66
N VAL A 156 -21.84 12.18 -16.05
CA VAL A 156 -21.43 13.25 -16.97
C VAL A 156 -22.11 13.08 -18.32
N GLU A 157 -22.11 11.87 -18.89
CA GLU A 157 -22.79 11.58 -20.16
C GLU A 157 -24.31 11.80 -20.09
N ALA A 158 -24.96 11.37 -19.01
CA ALA A 158 -26.39 11.58 -18.80
C ALA A 158 -26.75 13.07 -18.71
N LYS A 159 -25.95 13.86 -17.96
CA LYS A 159 -26.09 15.32 -17.89
C LYS A 159 -25.89 16.00 -19.24
N MET A 160 -24.89 15.56 -20.02
CA MET A 160 -24.69 16.07 -21.39
C MET A 160 -25.88 15.75 -22.32
N LYS A 161 -26.57 14.64 -22.08
CA LYS A 161 -27.78 14.22 -22.81
C LYS A 161 -29.08 14.83 -22.26
N GLY A 162 -29.00 15.71 -21.26
CA GLY A 162 -30.16 16.35 -20.63
C GLY A 162 -31.02 15.41 -19.78
N GLN A 163 -30.48 14.26 -19.36
CA GLN A 163 -31.16 13.29 -18.52
C GLN A 163 -30.77 13.52 -17.05
N GLU A 164 -31.72 13.97 -16.23
CA GLU A 164 -31.58 14.00 -14.77
C GLU A 164 -31.89 12.62 -14.18
N GLU A 165 -31.05 11.62 -14.43
CA GLU A 165 -31.17 10.35 -13.69
C GLU A 165 -30.33 10.38 -12.42
N VAL A 166 -31.02 10.28 -11.29
CA VAL A 166 -30.45 9.99 -9.97
C VAL A 166 -30.04 8.51 -9.98
N VAL A 167 -28.75 8.25 -10.17
CA VAL A 167 -28.22 6.89 -9.99
C VAL A 167 -28.26 6.56 -8.50
N GLU A 168 -29.32 5.90 -8.04
CA GLU A 168 -29.36 5.34 -6.69
C GLU A 168 -28.35 4.21 -6.57
N LEU A 169 -27.28 4.46 -5.84
CA LEU A 169 -26.35 3.42 -5.40
C LEU A 169 -27.10 2.51 -4.41
N ARG A 170 -27.51 1.32 -4.87
CA ARG A 170 -28.04 0.29 -3.97
C ARG A 170 -26.93 -0.20 -3.04
N VAL A 171 -26.94 0.28 -1.81
CA VAL A 171 -26.13 -0.29 -0.73
C VAL A 171 -26.77 -1.63 -0.33
N PRO A 172 -26.06 -2.76 -0.41
CA PRO A 172 -26.62 -4.03 0.04
C PRO A 172 -26.94 -3.96 1.54
N GLU A 173 -28.17 -4.34 1.92
CA GLU A 173 -28.56 -4.45 3.32
C GLU A 173 -27.72 -5.53 4.01
N ILE A 174 -26.82 -5.13 4.91
CA ILE A 174 -26.09 -6.05 5.78
C ILE A 174 -27.03 -6.44 6.91
N ARG A 175 -27.61 -7.64 6.85
CA ARG A 175 -28.39 -8.20 7.96
C ARG A 175 -27.44 -8.83 8.97
N PRO A 176 -27.42 -8.39 10.23
CA PRO A 176 -26.59 -9.02 11.25
C PRO A 176 -27.05 -10.47 11.47
N THR A 177 -26.17 -11.42 11.18
CA THR A 177 -26.40 -12.85 11.43
C THR A 177 -26.19 -13.14 12.90
N LYS A 178 -27.22 -13.66 13.57
CA LYS A 178 -27.18 -14.06 15.00
C LYS A 178 -26.36 -15.33 15.24
N ASN A 179 -26.06 -16.11 14.19
CA ASN A 179 -25.34 -17.38 14.26
C ASN A 179 -24.25 -17.45 13.18
N LEU A 180 -22.99 -17.51 13.59
CA LEU A 180 -21.81 -17.55 12.72
C LEU A 180 -21.79 -18.81 11.85
N MET A 181 -22.12 -19.97 12.42
CA MET A 181 -22.10 -21.25 11.71
C MET A 181 -23.15 -21.30 10.60
N GLU A 182 -24.34 -20.74 10.83
CA GLU A 182 -25.36 -20.61 9.79
C GLU A 182 -24.90 -19.67 8.67
N ALA A 183 -24.26 -18.54 9.02
CA ALA A 183 -23.74 -17.58 8.06
C ALA A 183 -22.65 -18.20 7.17
N LEU A 184 -21.71 -18.93 7.75
CA LEU A 184 -20.63 -19.61 7.02
C LEU A 184 -21.19 -20.69 6.10
N ARG A 185 -22.13 -21.53 6.57
CA ARG A 185 -22.80 -22.54 5.73
C ARG A 185 -23.60 -21.91 4.58
N ALA A 186 -24.27 -20.79 4.82
CA ALA A 186 -25.01 -20.07 3.79
C ALA A 186 -24.08 -19.45 2.73
N SER A 187 -22.92 -18.94 3.14
CA SER A 187 -21.90 -18.41 2.23
C SER A 187 -21.37 -19.52 1.32
N ILE A 188 -21.02 -20.68 1.88
CA ILE A 188 -20.56 -21.85 1.12
C ILE A 188 -21.60 -22.30 0.08
N LYS A 189 -22.87 -22.50 0.49
CA LYS A 189 -23.95 -22.89 -0.44
C LYS A 189 -24.18 -21.88 -1.57
N THR A 190 -24.00 -20.59 -1.31
CA THR A 190 -24.12 -19.54 -2.33
C THR A 190 -23.00 -19.66 -3.37
N HIS A 191 -21.79 -19.95 -2.91
CA HIS A 191 -20.61 -20.03 -3.78
C HIS A 191 -20.45 -21.38 -4.49
N GLU A 192 -21.02 -22.47 -3.97
CA GLU A 192 -21.08 -23.76 -4.68
C GLU A 192 -22.07 -23.78 -5.85
N ARG A 193 -23.06 -22.87 -5.85
CA ARG A 193 -24.09 -22.77 -6.91
C ARG A 193 -23.71 -21.87 -8.08
N ARG A 194 -22.52 -21.27 -8.05
CA ARG A 194 -22.00 -20.35 -9.07
C ARG A 194 -20.81 -20.96 -9.78
#